data_AF-A0A8C0AR89-F1
#
_entry.id   AF-A0A8C0AR89-F1
#
_cell.length_a   1.000
_cell.length_b   1.000
_cell.length_c   1.000
_cell.angle_alpha   90.00
_cell.angle_beta   90.00
_cell.angle_gamma   90.00
#
_symmetry.space_group_name_H-M   'P 1'
#
loop_
_entity.id
_entity.type
_entity.pdbx_description
1 polymer ?
#
loop_
_entity_poly.entity_id
_entity_poly.type
_entity_poly.pdbx_seq_one_letter_code
_entity_poly.pdbx_strand_id
1 'polypeptide(L)'
;MTEQTQFPTVCCFSVILGGLAAVIYTDALQTLIMLIGAVTLMVFSFVEVGGLEGLQTKYFDAIPSTRKENSSCGLPREDAFHIFRDPVNSDLPWPGVLVGMTIPSLWYWCTDQVIVQRSLAAKNLSHAKGGSLMTSYLKILPLFMMVMPGMISRILFPDLVACADAEICRKICGNPSGCSDIAYPKLVIELLPVGLRGLMMSVMIAALMSSLTSIFNSASTIFTMDLWKHFRPRCSEWELMIVGRGLGWRPYGYKRSQSEYCKPSNWKRMA
;
A
#
# COMPACT_ATOMS: atom_id res chain seq x y z
N MET A 1 -11.19 -20.96 -8.99
CA MET A 1 -12.35 -20.03 -8.96
C MET A 1 -13.01 -19.93 -7.58
N THR A 2 -12.78 -20.89 -6.68
CA THR A 2 -13.26 -20.87 -5.28
C THR A 2 -12.39 -20.02 -4.32
N GLU A 3 -11.12 -19.76 -4.62
CA GLU A 3 -10.27 -18.93 -3.75
C GLU A 3 -10.53 -17.42 -3.87
N GLN A 4 -10.86 -16.90 -5.06
CA GLN A 4 -11.09 -15.46 -5.26
C GLN A 4 -12.38 -14.94 -4.59
N THR A 5 -13.38 -15.80 -4.34
CA THR A 5 -14.61 -15.45 -3.62
C THR A 5 -14.48 -15.60 -2.09
N GLN A 6 -13.42 -16.27 -1.61
CA GLN A 6 -13.18 -16.42 -0.17
C GLN A 6 -12.60 -15.14 0.46
N PHE A 7 -11.78 -14.41 -0.30
CA PHE A 7 -11.20 -13.12 0.09
C PHE A 7 -12.25 -12.06 0.52
N PRO A 8 -13.25 -11.73 -0.32
CA PRO A 8 -14.26 -10.73 0.06
C PRO A 8 -15.13 -11.19 1.23
N THR A 9 -15.39 -12.49 1.35
CA THR A 9 -16.23 -13.04 2.43
C THR A 9 -15.57 -12.90 3.80
N VAL A 10 -14.28 -13.25 3.92
CA VAL A 10 -13.50 -13.10 5.17
C VAL A 10 -13.30 -11.62 5.54
N CYS A 11 -13.11 -10.75 4.55
CA CYS A 11 -13.09 -9.30 4.76
C CYS A 11 -14.42 -8.81 5.36
N CYS A 12 -15.55 -9.15 4.74
CA CYS A 12 -16.87 -8.76 5.24
C CYS A 12 -17.10 -9.24 6.69
N PHE A 13 -16.75 -10.48 7.03
CA PHE A 13 -16.89 -10.99 8.40
C PHE A 13 -16.08 -10.19 9.44
N SER A 14 -14.84 -9.83 9.12
CA SER A 14 -13.95 -9.10 10.03
C SER A 14 -14.45 -7.67 10.29
N VAL A 15 -14.98 -6.99 9.26
CA VAL A 15 -15.55 -5.64 9.39
C VAL A 15 -16.88 -5.66 10.14
N ILE A 16 -17.73 -6.65 9.87
CA ILE A 16 -19.04 -6.81 10.51
C ILE A 16 -18.91 -7.12 12.01
N LEU A 17 -17.83 -7.78 12.44
CA LEU A 17 -17.63 -8.16 13.85
C LEU A 17 -16.76 -7.17 14.64
N GLY A 18 -15.74 -6.53 14.04
CA GLY A 18 -14.73 -5.76 14.77
C GLY A 18 -14.92 -4.24 14.83
N GLY A 19 -15.53 -3.61 13.81
CA GLY A 19 -15.62 -2.14 13.69
C GLY A 19 -14.26 -1.45 13.48
N LEU A 20 -14.26 -0.10 13.35
CA LEU A 20 -13.06 0.71 13.02
C LEU A 20 -11.90 0.50 14.00
N ALA A 21 -12.19 0.39 15.30
CA ALA A 21 -11.17 0.22 16.33
C ALA A 21 -10.42 -1.12 16.20
N ALA A 22 -11.13 -2.23 15.93
CA ALA A 22 -10.48 -3.52 15.73
C ALA A 22 -9.57 -3.49 14.49
N VAL A 23 -10.01 -2.87 13.40
CA VAL A 23 -9.21 -2.71 12.17
C VAL A 23 -7.90 -1.96 12.47
N ILE A 24 -7.95 -0.90 13.28
CA ILE A 24 -6.75 -0.13 13.65
C ILE A 24 -5.76 -0.99 14.47
N TYR A 25 -6.25 -1.79 15.42
CA TYR A 25 -5.39 -2.66 16.23
C TYR A 25 -4.75 -3.78 15.40
N THR A 26 -5.52 -4.41 14.50
CA THR A 26 -4.98 -5.45 13.61
C THR A 26 -3.95 -4.87 12.64
N ASP A 27 -4.19 -3.67 12.11
CA ASP A 27 -3.24 -2.98 11.23
C ASP A 27 -1.94 -2.61 11.94
N ALA A 28 -2.03 -2.19 13.21
CA ALA A 28 -0.85 -1.87 14.01
C ALA A 28 0.03 -3.12 14.25
N LEU A 29 -0.60 -4.25 14.62
CA LEU A 29 0.10 -5.52 14.78
C LEU A 29 0.72 -5.99 13.47
N GLN A 30 -0.04 -5.92 12.37
CA GLN A 30 0.43 -6.31 11.06
C GLN A 30 1.62 -5.45 10.60
N THR A 31 1.58 -4.14 10.85
CA THR A 31 2.69 -3.21 10.55
C THR A 31 3.96 -3.60 11.30
N LEU A 32 3.85 -3.96 12.58
CA LEU A 32 5.00 -4.42 13.37
C LEU A 32 5.62 -5.70 12.80
N ILE A 33 4.78 -6.69 12.45
CA ILE A 33 5.25 -7.96 11.89
C ILE A 33 5.89 -7.74 10.50
N MET A 34 5.27 -6.91 9.66
CA MET A 34 5.82 -6.54 8.35
C MET A 34 7.17 -5.82 8.48
N LEU A 35 7.32 -4.94 9.47
CA LEU A 35 8.56 -4.21 9.70
C LEU A 35 9.70 -5.16 10.06
N ILE A 36 9.47 -6.08 11.00
CA ILE A 36 10.45 -7.10 11.40
C ILE A 36 10.79 -7.99 10.20
N GLY A 37 9.77 -8.41 9.46
CA GLY A 37 9.90 -9.22 8.26
C GLY A 37 10.72 -8.55 7.15
N ALA A 38 10.47 -7.27 6.88
CA ALA A 38 11.17 -6.50 5.87
C ALA A 38 12.63 -6.23 6.26
N VAL A 39 12.89 -5.95 7.55
CA VAL A 39 14.26 -5.83 8.07
C VAL A 39 15.01 -7.15 7.93
N THR A 40 14.37 -8.26 8.29
CA THR A 40 14.98 -9.59 8.18
C THR A 40 15.30 -9.91 6.71
N LEU A 41 14.33 -9.72 5.81
CA LEU A 41 14.54 -9.93 4.38
C LEU A 41 15.65 -9.04 3.82
N MET A 42 15.72 -7.78 4.23
CA MET A 42 16.78 -6.85 3.86
C MET A 42 18.14 -7.42 4.25
N VAL A 43 18.32 -7.86 5.49
CA VAL A 43 19.59 -8.46 5.96
C VAL A 43 19.98 -9.68 5.14
N PHE A 44 19.07 -10.64 4.95
CA PHE A 44 19.35 -11.83 4.14
C PHE A 44 19.69 -11.48 2.68
N SER A 45 18.98 -10.52 2.08
CA SER A 45 19.23 -10.06 0.71
C SER A 45 20.63 -9.47 0.56
N PHE A 46 21.07 -8.66 1.52
CA PHE A 46 22.42 -8.06 1.48
C PHE A 46 23.52 -9.09 1.71
N VAL A 47 23.30 -10.11 2.53
CA VAL A 47 24.27 -11.19 2.76
C VAL A 47 24.52 -11.98 1.47
N GLU A 48 23.46 -12.34 0.74
CA GLU A 48 23.58 -13.08 -0.52
C GLU A 48 24.35 -12.33 -1.62
N VAL A 49 24.15 -11.01 -1.70
CA VAL A 49 24.78 -10.20 -2.74
C VAL A 49 26.22 -9.82 -2.40
N GLY A 50 26.61 -9.91 -1.13
CA GLY A 50 27.94 -9.51 -0.64
C GLY A 50 28.00 -8.03 -0.23
N GLY A 51 26.89 -7.48 0.28
CA GLY A 51 26.79 -6.09 0.74
C GLY A 51 26.47 -5.08 -0.37
N LEU A 52 26.66 -3.79 -0.06
CA LEU A 52 26.34 -2.67 -0.95
C LEU A 52 27.25 -2.61 -2.19
N GLU A 53 28.54 -2.94 -2.03
CA GLU A 53 29.48 -2.99 -3.15
C GLU A 53 29.13 -4.12 -4.13
N GLY A 54 28.76 -5.29 -3.59
CA GLY A 54 28.24 -6.41 -4.37
C GLY A 54 26.96 -6.05 -5.13
N LEU A 55 26.09 -5.24 -4.53
CA LEU A 55 24.87 -4.76 -5.18
C LEU A 55 25.21 -3.85 -6.36
N GLN A 56 26.11 -2.87 -6.19
CA GLN A 56 26.45 -1.95 -7.25
C GLN A 56 27.15 -2.63 -8.43
N THR A 57 28.05 -3.57 -8.16
CA THR A 57 28.80 -4.29 -9.20
C THR A 57 27.90 -5.29 -9.94
N LYS A 58 27.27 -6.21 -9.21
CA LYS A 58 26.44 -7.28 -9.81
C LYS A 58 25.15 -6.78 -10.45
N TYR A 59 24.67 -5.58 -10.10
CA TYR A 59 23.46 -5.02 -10.70
C TYR A 59 23.61 -4.78 -12.21
N PHE A 60 24.78 -4.30 -12.65
CA PHE A 60 25.03 -4.05 -14.07
C PHE A 60 25.30 -5.35 -14.85
N ASP A 61 25.77 -6.39 -14.17
CA ASP A 61 26.00 -7.72 -14.76
C ASP A 61 24.73 -8.59 -14.80
N ALA A 62 23.63 -8.15 -14.17
CA ALA A 62 22.37 -8.88 -14.08
C ALA A 62 21.57 -8.80 -15.39
N ILE A 63 22.04 -9.53 -16.41
CA ILE A 63 21.42 -9.64 -17.74
C ILE A 63 20.72 -11.00 -17.86
N PRO A 64 19.45 -11.05 -18.31
CA PRO A 64 18.74 -12.31 -18.47
C PRO A 64 19.30 -13.16 -19.64
N SER A 65 19.24 -14.47 -19.49
CA SER A 65 19.88 -15.47 -20.36
C SER A 65 19.24 -15.57 -21.75
N THR A 66 17.96 -15.20 -21.91
CA THR A 66 17.17 -15.43 -23.14
C THR A 66 16.82 -14.13 -23.87
N ARG A 67 17.81 -13.35 -24.31
CA ARG A 67 17.56 -12.03 -24.92
C ARG A 67 17.31 -12.10 -26.43
N LYS A 68 16.35 -11.30 -26.92
CA LYS A 68 16.29 -10.89 -28.34
C LYS A 68 17.38 -9.83 -28.59
N GLU A 69 18.36 -10.12 -29.46
CA GLU A 69 19.57 -9.30 -29.68
C GLU A 69 19.28 -7.81 -29.95
N ASN A 70 18.12 -7.47 -30.52
CA ASN A 70 17.74 -6.10 -30.89
C ASN A 70 16.86 -5.36 -29.87
N SER A 71 16.58 -5.90 -28.68
CA SER A 71 15.75 -5.22 -27.67
C SER A 71 16.60 -4.66 -26.51
N SER A 72 16.25 -3.46 -26.03
CA SER A 72 16.79 -2.90 -24.77
C SER A 72 16.10 -3.49 -23.52
N CYS A 73 15.17 -4.42 -23.71
CA CYS A 73 14.41 -5.05 -22.64
C CYS A 73 15.32 -5.94 -21.78
N GLY A 74 15.14 -5.87 -20.46
CA GLY A 74 15.92 -6.68 -19.51
C GLY A 74 17.30 -6.13 -19.15
N LEU A 75 17.83 -5.12 -19.86
CA LEU A 75 19.11 -4.49 -19.49
C LEU A 75 18.99 -3.62 -18.24
N PRO A 76 19.96 -3.68 -17.31
CA PRO A 76 20.05 -2.73 -16.22
C PRO A 76 20.37 -1.34 -16.76
N ARG A 77 19.68 -0.32 -16.24
CA ARG A 77 19.84 1.07 -16.67
C ARG A 77 21.04 1.70 -15.96
N GLU A 78 21.85 2.48 -16.67
CA GLU A 78 23.05 3.14 -16.12
C GLU A 78 22.73 4.17 -15.01
N ASP A 79 21.54 4.78 -15.08
CA ASP A 79 21.04 5.76 -14.10
C ASP A 79 20.28 5.12 -12.92
N ALA A 80 20.32 3.79 -12.73
CA ALA A 80 19.52 3.10 -11.72
C ALA A 80 19.78 3.55 -10.27
N PHE A 81 21.01 3.98 -9.96
CA PHE A 81 21.40 4.48 -8.63
C PHE A 81 21.24 6.00 -8.47
N HIS A 82 20.77 6.71 -9.50
CA HIS A 82 20.53 8.15 -9.43
C HIS A 82 19.08 8.43 -8.99
N ILE A 83 18.93 9.15 -7.87
CA ILE A 83 17.61 9.55 -7.36
C ILE A 83 16.90 10.50 -8.34
N PHE A 84 17.65 11.46 -8.89
CA PHE A 84 17.18 12.36 -9.94
C PHE A 84 17.73 11.89 -11.28
N ARG A 85 16.85 11.31 -12.09
CA ARG A 85 17.18 10.82 -13.43
C ARG A 85 17.18 11.96 -14.45
N ASP A 86 17.65 11.66 -15.66
CA ASP A 86 17.68 12.62 -16.76
C ASP A 86 16.30 13.29 -17.00
N PRO A 87 16.26 14.62 -17.20
CA PRO A 87 15.00 15.36 -17.33
C PRO A 87 14.16 15.02 -18.56
N VAL A 88 14.73 14.44 -19.62
CA VAL A 88 14.05 14.33 -20.92
C VAL A 88 14.04 12.89 -21.45
N ASN A 89 15.13 12.15 -21.29
CA ASN A 89 15.30 10.83 -21.91
C ASN A 89 14.98 9.65 -20.97
N SER A 90 14.56 9.93 -19.73
CA SER A 90 14.24 8.89 -18.74
C SER A 90 12.74 8.67 -18.61
N ASP A 91 12.33 7.45 -18.30
CA ASP A 91 10.92 7.08 -18.06
C ASP A 91 10.35 7.78 -16.82
N LEU A 92 11.24 8.19 -15.91
CA LEU A 92 10.92 8.92 -14.68
C LEU A 92 11.73 10.22 -14.65
N PRO A 93 11.36 11.21 -15.49
CA PRO A 93 12.11 12.45 -15.57
C PRO A 93 11.99 13.24 -14.26
N TRP A 94 13.10 13.74 -13.72
CA TRP A 94 13.10 14.41 -12.42
C TRP A 94 12.09 15.57 -12.27
N PRO A 95 11.82 16.42 -13.30
CA PRO A 95 10.81 17.48 -13.16
C PRO A 95 9.40 16.90 -13.05
N GLY A 96 9.13 15.83 -13.82
CA GLY A 96 7.87 15.09 -13.77
C GLY A 96 7.68 14.36 -12.45
N VAL A 97 8.75 13.84 -11.84
CA VAL A 97 8.69 13.25 -10.51
C VAL A 97 8.41 14.32 -9.45
N LEU A 98 9.12 15.45 -9.45
CA LEU A 98 8.92 16.49 -8.44
C LEU A 98 7.55 17.17 -8.54
N VAL A 99 7.16 17.60 -9.73
CA VAL A 99 5.88 18.33 -9.92
C VAL A 99 4.71 17.36 -10.07
N GLY A 100 4.92 16.26 -10.78
CA GLY A 100 3.87 15.27 -11.08
C GLY A 100 3.55 14.34 -9.92
N MET A 101 4.50 13.97 -9.04
CA MET A 101 4.20 13.11 -7.87
C MET A 101 3.73 13.91 -6.66
N THR A 102 4.01 15.21 -6.57
CA THR A 102 3.55 16.03 -5.42
C THR A 102 2.03 16.18 -5.40
N ILE A 103 1.39 16.33 -6.56
CA ILE A 103 -0.08 16.44 -6.64
C ILE A 103 -0.79 15.15 -6.16
N PRO A 104 -0.48 13.95 -6.68
CA PRO A 104 -1.03 12.69 -6.17
C PRO A 104 -0.68 12.44 -4.71
N SER A 105 0.51 12.85 -4.26
CA SER A 105 0.90 12.72 -2.86
C SER A 105 0.01 13.56 -1.96
N LEU A 106 -0.24 14.83 -2.30
CA LEU A 106 -1.15 15.68 -1.54
C LEU A 106 -2.57 15.11 -1.51
N TRP A 107 -3.08 14.64 -2.66
CA TRP A 107 -4.38 13.98 -2.72
C TRP A 107 -4.45 12.76 -1.80
N TYR A 108 -3.43 11.88 -1.85
CA TYR A 108 -3.37 10.67 -1.02
C TYR A 108 -3.31 11.00 0.48
N TRP A 109 -2.50 11.97 0.90
CA TRP A 109 -2.33 12.27 2.34
C TRP A 109 -3.43 13.17 2.93
N CYS A 110 -4.04 14.02 2.12
CA CYS A 110 -4.98 15.05 2.61
C CYS A 110 -6.44 14.80 2.22
N THR A 111 -6.70 14.02 1.18
CA THR A 111 -8.06 13.84 0.62
C THR A 111 -8.52 12.39 0.67
N ASP A 112 -7.62 11.42 0.75
CA ASP A 112 -8.00 10.02 0.89
C ASP A 112 -8.73 9.78 2.22
N GLN A 113 -9.97 9.30 2.08
CA GLN A 113 -10.87 9.10 3.20
C GLN A 113 -10.34 8.08 4.21
N VAL A 114 -9.59 7.05 3.78
CA VAL A 114 -9.01 6.06 4.69
C VAL A 114 -8.03 6.71 5.68
N ILE A 115 -7.20 7.63 5.18
CA ILE A 115 -6.16 8.31 5.98
C ILE A 115 -6.78 9.41 6.84
N VAL A 116 -7.63 10.23 6.24
CA VAL A 116 -8.31 11.32 6.96
C VAL A 116 -9.14 10.76 8.12
N GLN A 117 -9.90 9.68 7.91
CA GLN A 117 -10.67 9.04 8.98
C GLN A 117 -9.81 8.58 10.16
N ARG A 118 -8.63 8.00 9.88
CA ARG A 118 -7.69 7.57 10.94
C ARG A 118 -7.14 8.76 11.72
N SER A 119 -6.89 9.89 11.05
CA SER A 119 -6.45 11.12 11.71
C SER A 119 -7.53 11.76 12.60
N LEU A 120 -8.79 11.70 12.17
CA LEU A 120 -9.95 12.22 12.92
C LEU A 120 -10.34 11.34 14.11
N ALA A 121 -9.97 10.05 14.09
CA ALA A 121 -10.15 9.14 15.22
C ALA A 121 -9.14 9.35 16.36
N ALA A 122 -8.17 10.27 16.20
CA ALA A 122 -7.20 10.59 17.23
C ALA A 122 -7.85 11.25 18.46
N LYS A 123 -7.31 10.98 19.65
CA LYS A 123 -7.85 11.51 20.91
C LYS A 123 -7.78 13.03 21.01
N ASN A 124 -6.68 13.63 20.53
CA ASN A 124 -6.40 15.07 20.58
C ASN A 124 -5.63 15.50 19.32
N LEU A 125 -5.69 16.80 19.00
CA LEU A 125 -4.93 17.37 17.87
C LEU A 125 -3.41 17.15 18.01
N SER A 126 -2.86 17.22 19.23
CA SER A 126 -1.43 16.94 19.47
C SER A 126 -1.06 15.50 19.14
N HIS A 127 -1.94 14.53 19.40
CA HIS A 127 -1.71 13.13 19.01
C HIS A 127 -1.83 12.92 17.50
N ALA A 128 -2.78 13.61 16.84
CA ALA A 128 -2.90 13.58 15.39
C ALA A 128 -1.62 14.13 14.72
N LYS A 129 -1.14 15.30 15.15
CA LYS A 129 0.12 15.91 14.66
C LYS A 129 1.34 15.02 14.93
N GLY A 130 1.46 14.49 16.14
CA GLY A 130 2.56 13.58 16.50
C GLY A 130 2.54 12.29 15.67
N GLY A 131 1.35 11.72 15.44
CA GLY A 131 1.17 10.56 14.57
C GLY A 131 1.59 10.85 13.12
N SER A 132 1.16 11.99 12.56
CA SER A 132 1.56 12.40 11.21
C SER A 132 3.07 12.57 11.07
N LEU A 133 3.74 13.21 12.03
CA LEU A 133 5.21 13.36 12.03
C LEU A 133 5.91 12.00 12.10
N MET A 134 5.45 11.11 12.99
CA MET A 134 5.99 9.75 13.09
C MET A 134 5.83 8.98 11.78
N THR A 135 4.68 9.09 11.10
CA THR A 135 4.48 8.50 9.78
C THR A 135 5.46 9.05 8.74
N SER A 136 5.70 10.36 8.74
CA SER A 136 6.68 10.97 7.83
C SER A 136 8.09 10.41 8.01
N TYR A 137 8.53 10.21 9.26
CA TYR A 137 9.83 9.58 9.54
C TYR A 137 9.88 8.11 9.10
N LEU A 138 8.83 7.33 9.38
CA LEU A 138 8.78 5.91 9.01
C LEU A 138 8.75 5.71 7.49
N LYS A 139 8.28 6.68 6.69
CA LYS A 139 8.27 6.60 5.21
C LYS A 139 9.65 6.63 4.56
N ILE A 140 10.71 6.95 5.31
CA ILE A 140 12.08 6.83 4.80
C ILE A 140 12.51 5.36 4.76
N LEU A 141 11.95 4.51 5.64
CA LEU A 141 12.36 3.11 5.80
C LEU A 141 12.08 2.21 4.57
N PRO A 142 10.94 2.32 3.85
CA PRO A 142 10.68 1.54 2.64
C PRO A 142 11.75 1.68 1.55
N LEU A 143 12.49 2.80 1.49
CA LEU A 143 13.62 2.93 0.58
C LEU A 143 14.65 1.82 0.84
N PHE A 144 15.03 1.61 2.10
CA PHE A 144 16.01 0.59 2.46
C PHE A 144 15.41 -0.81 2.52
N MET A 145 14.16 -0.94 2.98
CA MET A 145 13.54 -2.24 3.25
C MET A 145 12.80 -2.85 2.05
N MET A 146 12.40 -2.04 1.06
CA MET A 146 11.69 -2.52 -0.12
C MET A 146 12.46 -2.26 -1.42
N VAL A 147 12.95 -1.03 -1.64
CA VAL A 147 13.62 -0.70 -2.90
C VAL A 147 14.94 -1.45 -3.04
N MET A 148 15.79 -1.46 -2.00
CA MET A 148 17.09 -2.15 -2.05
C MET A 148 16.94 -3.67 -2.23
N PRO A 149 16.11 -4.39 -1.45
CA PRO A 149 15.81 -5.79 -1.75
C PRO A 149 15.20 -5.96 -3.15
N GLY A 150 14.31 -5.08 -3.60
CA GLY A 150 13.77 -5.13 -4.96
C GLY A 150 14.86 -5.12 -6.06
N MET A 151 15.89 -4.29 -5.90
CA MET A 151 17.05 -4.27 -6.80
C MET A 151 17.87 -5.56 -6.70
N ILE A 152 18.05 -6.10 -5.49
CA ILE A 152 18.73 -7.39 -5.26
C ILE A 152 17.97 -8.55 -5.91
N SER A 153 16.64 -8.53 -5.90
CA SER A 153 15.81 -9.54 -6.59
C SER A 153 16.12 -9.63 -8.07
N ARG A 154 16.40 -8.49 -8.72
CA ARG A 154 16.78 -8.45 -10.12
C ARG A 154 18.14 -9.12 -10.37
N ILE A 155 19.07 -9.02 -9.42
CA ILE A 155 20.39 -9.67 -9.50
C ILE A 155 20.26 -11.18 -9.35
N LEU A 156 19.46 -11.64 -8.39
CA LEU A 156 19.31 -13.06 -8.08
C LEU A 156 18.40 -13.79 -9.08
N PHE A 157 17.39 -13.10 -9.62
CA PHE A 157 16.38 -13.68 -10.50
C PHE A 157 16.15 -12.85 -11.78
N PRO A 158 17.20 -12.63 -12.61
CA PRO A 158 17.10 -11.75 -13.79
C PRO A 158 16.10 -12.27 -14.82
N ASP A 159 16.04 -13.59 -15.05
CA ASP A 159 15.15 -14.18 -16.06
C ASP A 159 13.66 -13.99 -15.73
N LEU A 160 13.32 -13.98 -14.44
CA LEU A 160 11.95 -13.84 -13.95
C LEU A 160 11.55 -12.36 -13.78
N VAL A 161 12.43 -11.54 -13.19
CA VAL A 161 12.10 -10.15 -12.82
C VAL A 161 12.38 -9.18 -13.97
N ALA A 162 13.52 -9.32 -14.64
CA ALA A 162 13.90 -8.43 -15.73
C ALA A 162 13.20 -8.79 -17.05
N CYS A 163 12.85 -10.07 -17.24
CA CYS A 163 12.22 -10.66 -18.44
C CYS A 163 12.86 -10.26 -19.78
N ALA A 164 13.27 -11.27 -20.55
CA ALA A 164 14.02 -11.03 -21.76
C ALA A 164 13.16 -10.83 -23.04
N ASP A 165 11.88 -11.24 -23.01
CA ASP A 165 10.91 -11.04 -24.08
C ASP A 165 9.69 -10.22 -23.60
N ALA A 166 9.50 -9.05 -24.21
CA ALA A 166 8.42 -8.12 -23.89
C ALA A 166 7.02 -8.71 -24.13
N GLU A 167 6.87 -9.63 -25.09
CA GLU A 167 5.57 -10.23 -25.41
C GLU A 167 5.17 -11.29 -24.36
N ILE A 168 6.13 -12.10 -23.94
CA ILE A 168 5.96 -13.06 -22.85
C ILE A 168 5.73 -12.31 -21.54
N CYS A 169 6.51 -11.26 -21.27
CA CYS A 169 6.37 -10.44 -20.07
C CYS A 169 4.99 -9.77 -19.99
N ARG A 170 4.50 -9.21 -21.10
CA ARG A 170 3.14 -8.64 -21.17
C ARG A 170 2.07 -9.69 -20.89
N LYS A 171 2.24 -10.93 -21.37
CA LYS A 171 1.27 -12.02 -21.16
C LYS A 171 1.24 -12.52 -19.71
N ILE A 172 2.40 -12.59 -19.04
CA ILE A 172 2.51 -13.11 -17.67
C ILE A 172 2.27 -12.02 -16.63
N CYS A 173 2.80 -10.82 -16.85
CA CYS A 173 2.91 -9.76 -15.84
C CYS A 173 2.16 -8.48 -16.22
N GLY A 174 1.57 -8.40 -17.41
CA GLY A 174 0.81 -7.22 -17.85
C GLY A 174 1.68 -5.99 -18.18
N ASN A 175 3.00 -6.09 -18.09
CA ASN A 175 3.95 -5.01 -18.35
C ASN A 175 5.04 -5.49 -19.34
N PRO A 176 5.31 -4.76 -20.44
CA PRO A 176 6.38 -5.12 -21.38
C PRO A 176 7.80 -4.95 -20.81
N SER A 177 7.99 -4.18 -19.74
CA SER A 177 9.32 -3.80 -19.21
C SER A 177 9.88 -4.74 -18.13
N GLY A 178 9.13 -5.75 -17.69
CA GLY A 178 9.54 -6.69 -16.64
C GLY A 178 8.45 -6.99 -15.62
N CYS A 179 8.65 -8.07 -14.85
CA CYS A 179 7.77 -8.48 -13.77
C CYS A 179 8.28 -7.91 -12.44
N SER A 180 8.26 -6.58 -12.29
CA SER A 180 8.79 -5.94 -11.07
C SER A 180 7.93 -6.21 -9.83
N ASP A 181 6.62 -6.44 -10.00
CA ASP A 181 5.69 -6.66 -8.87
C ASP A 181 5.91 -8.00 -8.14
N ILE A 182 6.49 -8.99 -8.81
CA ILE A 182 6.79 -10.31 -8.22
C ILE A 182 8.16 -10.33 -7.51
N ALA A 183 8.97 -9.28 -7.66
CA ALA A 183 10.34 -9.24 -7.15
C ALA A 183 10.42 -9.46 -5.63
N TYR A 184 9.55 -8.78 -4.88
CA TYR A 184 9.52 -8.86 -3.42
C TYR A 184 8.96 -10.21 -2.90
N PRO A 185 7.79 -10.71 -3.36
CA PRO A 185 7.33 -12.06 -3.03
C PRO A 185 8.34 -13.15 -3.37
N LYS A 186 9.03 -13.03 -4.51
CA LYS A 186 10.02 -14.03 -4.94
C LYS A 186 11.21 -14.11 -3.97
N LEU A 187 11.72 -12.96 -3.52
CA LEU A 187 12.77 -12.94 -2.49
C LEU A 187 12.34 -13.59 -1.19
N VAL A 188 11.11 -13.30 -0.74
CA VAL A 188 10.54 -13.91 0.47
C VAL A 188 10.51 -15.44 0.36
N ILE A 189 10.16 -15.97 -0.82
CA ILE A 189 10.02 -17.40 -1.04
C ILE A 189 11.37 -18.13 -1.07
N GLU A 190 12.38 -17.50 -1.68
CA GLU A 190 13.68 -18.13 -1.96
C GLU A 190 14.73 -17.87 -0.87
N LEU A 191 14.72 -16.70 -0.22
CA LEU A 191 15.75 -16.32 0.76
C LEU A 191 15.40 -16.64 2.21
N LEU A 192 14.11 -16.67 2.55
CA LEU A 192 13.72 -16.86 3.96
C LEU A 192 13.62 -18.34 4.33
N PRO A 193 14.08 -18.73 5.54
CA PRO A 193 13.98 -20.10 6.01
C PRO A 193 12.53 -20.54 6.22
N VAL A 194 12.34 -21.86 6.28
CA VAL A 194 11.05 -22.48 6.61
C VAL A 194 10.53 -21.93 7.95
N GLY A 195 9.23 -21.62 8.02
CA GLY A 195 8.63 -20.89 9.13
C GLY A 195 8.52 -19.39 8.85
N LEU A 196 9.64 -18.67 8.73
CA LEU A 196 9.61 -17.22 8.48
C LEU A 196 9.02 -16.89 7.10
N ARG A 197 9.32 -17.71 6.08
CA ARG A 197 8.68 -17.64 4.76
C ARG A 197 7.16 -17.72 4.86
N GLY A 198 6.65 -18.68 5.64
CA GLY A 198 5.21 -18.88 5.82
C GLY A 198 4.57 -17.69 6.53
N LEU A 199 5.20 -17.22 7.62
CA LEU A 199 4.76 -16.03 8.35
C LEU A 199 4.65 -14.81 7.43
N MET A 200 5.66 -14.56 6.61
CA MET A 200 5.69 -13.43 5.68
C MET A 200 4.60 -13.53 4.62
N MET A 201 4.41 -14.70 4.01
CA MET A 201 3.36 -14.91 3.01
C MET A 201 1.96 -14.71 3.60
N SER A 202 1.71 -15.23 4.81
CA SER A 202 0.45 -15.01 5.52
C SER A 202 0.20 -13.53 5.81
N VAL A 203 1.23 -12.80 6.26
CA VAL A 203 1.13 -11.37 6.56
C VAL A 203 0.89 -10.53 5.30
N MET A 204 1.51 -10.89 4.17
CA MET A 204 1.25 -10.21 2.89
C MET A 204 -0.20 -10.39 2.45
N ILE A 205 -0.75 -11.60 2.58
CA ILE A 205 -2.17 -11.86 2.29
C ILE A 205 -3.06 -11.08 3.27
N ALA A 206 -2.74 -11.07 4.56
CA ALA A 206 -3.45 -10.29 5.56
C ALA A 206 -3.43 -8.78 5.25
N ALA A 207 -2.30 -8.25 4.75
CA ALA A 207 -2.17 -6.85 4.35
C ALA A 207 -3.04 -6.46 3.17
N LEU A 208 -3.15 -7.36 2.17
CA LEU A 208 -4.08 -7.18 1.07
C LEU A 208 -5.52 -7.15 1.57
N MET A 209 -5.89 -8.06 2.47
CA MET A 209 -7.23 -8.13 3.08
C MET A 209 -7.56 -6.87 3.89
N SER A 210 -6.62 -6.37 4.68
CA SER A 210 -6.76 -5.13 5.46
C SER A 210 -6.96 -3.90 4.55
N SER A 211 -6.22 -3.82 3.45
CA SER A 211 -6.34 -2.74 2.48
C SER A 211 -7.72 -2.73 1.81
N LEU A 212 -8.18 -3.91 1.36
CA LEU A 212 -9.52 -4.07 0.79
C LEU A 212 -10.61 -3.72 1.80
N THR A 213 -10.46 -4.19 3.03
CA THR A 213 -11.35 -3.87 4.15
C THR A 213 -11.45 -2.37 4.40
N SER A 214 -10.33 -1.64 4.39
CA SER A 214 -10.30 -0.19 4.58
C SER A 214 -11.00 0.57 3.44
N ILE A 215 -10.84 0.11 2.20
CA ILE A 215 -11.52 0.67 1.03
C ILE A 215 -13.04 0.49 1.15
N PHE A 216 -13.51 -0.72 1.48
CA PHE A 216 -14.94 -0.98 1.67
C PHE A 216 -15.54 -0.18 2.82
N ASN A 217 -14.81 -0.06 3.94
CA ASN A 217 -15.23 0.76 5.08
C ASN A 217 -15.38 2.24 4.71
N SER A 218 -14.45 2.76 3.91
CA SER A 218 -14.48 4.15 3.44
C SER A 218 -15.61 4.39 2.44
N ALA A 219 -15.79 3.48 1.48
CA ALA A 219 -16.89 3.54 0.50
C ALA A 219 -18.26 3.47 1.18
N SER A 220 -18.43 2.61 2.18
CA SER A 220 -19.67 2.52 2.97
C SER A 220 -19.94 3.78 3.78
N THR A 221 -18.89 4.43 4.31
CA THR A 221 -19.03 5.72 5.01
C THR A 221 -19.51 6.81 4.06
N ILE A 222 -18.90 6.92 2.88
CA ILE A 222 -19.31 7.90 1.85
C ILE A 222 -20.76 7.64 1.44
N PHE A 223 -21.12 6.38 1.21
CA PHE A 223 -22.50 6.03 0.83
C PHE A 223 -23.51 6.37 1.93
N THR A 224 -23.24 6.04 3.19
CA THR A 224 -24.18 6.28 4.29
C THR A 224 -24.26 7.74 4.71
N MET A 225 -23.14 8.45 4.76
CA MET A 225 -23.09 9.82 5.27
C MET A 225 -23.33 10.87 4.19
N ASP A 226 -22.81 10.65 2.97
CA ASP A 226 -22.86 11.67 1.92
C ASP A 226 -24.03 11.43 0.96
N LEU A 227 -24.28 10.18 0.55
CA LEU A 227 -25.40 9.87 -0.34
C LEU A 227 -26.71 9.66 0.44
N TRP A 228 -26.73 8.75 1.40
CA TRP A 228 -27.97 8.33 2.06
C TRP A 228 -28.62 9.45 2.87
N LYS A 229 -27.84 10.25 3.61
CA LYS A 229 -28.36 11.44 4.31
C LYS A 229 -28.82 12.54 3.37
N HIS A 230 -28.21 12.67 2.19
CA HIS A 230 -28.65 13.62 1.18
C HIS A 230 -30.03 13.22 0.61
N PHE A 231 -30.23 11.94 0.31
CA PHE A 231 -31.52 11.42 -0.17
C PHE A 231 -32.60 11.34 0.93
N ARG A 232 -32.22 11.10 2.18
CA ARG A 232 -33.13 11.01 3.35
C ARG A 232 -32.64 11.90 4.51
N PRO A 233 -32.97 13.21 4.49
CA PRO A 233 -32.49 14.18 5.50
C PRO A 233 -33.01 13.94 6.92
N ARG A 234 -34.15 13.25 7.09
CA ARG A 234 -34.75 12.89 8.38
C ARG A 234 -34.57 11.40 8.69
N CYS A 235 -33.34 10.89 8.61
CA CYS A 235 -33.06 9.49 8.97
C CYS A 235 -32.81 9.34 10.48
N SER A 236 -33.36 8.27 11.06
CA SER A 236 -33.04 7.87 12.43
C SER A 236 -31.64 7.25 12.52
N GLU A 237 -30.95 7.40 13.65
CA GLU A 237 -29.63 6.78 13.87
C GLU A 237 -29.67 5.25 13.68
N TRP A 238 -30.80 4.63 14.00
CA TRP A 238 -31.03 3.20 13.78
C TRP A 238 -31.08 2.81 12.31
N GLU A 239 -31.74 3.61 11.46
CA GLU A 239 -31.79 3.36 10.01
C GLU A 239 -30.40 3.47 9.40
N LEU A 240 -29.62 4.48 9.83
CA LEU A 240 -28.25 4.68 9.37
C LEU A 240 -27.33 3.53 9.80
N MET A 241 -27.52 2.99 11.00
CA MET A 241 -26.81 1.79 11.46
C MET A 241 -27.20 0.54 10.68
N ILE A 242 -28.48 0.37 10.32
CA ILE A 242 -28.96 -0.80 9.56
C ILE A 242 -28.43 -0.77 8.13
N VAL A 243 -28.53 0.39 7.47
CA VAL A 243 -28.01 0.58 6.10
C VAL A 243 -26.49 0.46 6.08
N GLY A 244 -25.80 1.03 7.06
CA GLY A 244 -24.36 0.85 7.25
C GLY A 244 -23.99 -0.61 7.42
N ARG A 245 -24.68 -1.37 8.29
CA ARG A 245 -24.41 -2.80 8.50
C ARG A 245 -24.72 -3.65 7.27
N GLY A 246 -25.76 -3.32 6.52
CA GLY A 246 -26.08 -3.97 5.24
C GLY A 246 -25.00 -3.79 4.18
N LEU A 247 -24.23 -2.70 4.27
CA LEU A 247 -23.06 -2.40 3.44
C LEU A 247 -21.72 -2.77 4.11
N GLY A 248 -21.76 -3.56 5.18
CA GLY A 248 -20.55 -4.04 5.86
C GLY A 248 -19.90 -3.08 6.87
N TRP A 249 -20.58 -2.02 7.32
CA TRP A 249 -20.04 -0.99 8.23
C TRP A 249 -20.68 -1.04 9.63
N ARG A 250 -19.85 -0.97 10.70
CA ARG A 250 -20.32 -0.69 12.07
C ARG A 250 -19.82 0.69 12.53
N PRO A 251 -20.71 1.65 12.86
CA PRO A 251 -20.30 2.88 13.52
C PRO A 251 -19.90 2.60 14.96
N TYR A 252 -18.65 2.91 15.32
CA TYR A 252 -18.27 3.21 16.70
C TYR A 252 -17.27 4.37 16.68
N GLY A 253 -17.63 5.52 17.24
CA GLY A 253 -16.67 6.60 17.50
C GLY A 253 -17.12 8.04 17.21
N TYR A 254 -18.34 8.31 16.74
CA TYR A 254 -18.78 9.68 16.45
C TYR A 254 -19.75 10.27 17.48
N LYS A 255 -19.65 9.87 18.76
CA LYS A 255 -20.53 10.42 19.81
C LYS A 255 -20.33 11.93 20.07
N ARG A 256 -19.22 12.52 19.64
CA ARG A 256 -18.89 13.92 20.01
C ARG A 256 -19.34 15.00 19.04
N SER A 257 -19.70 14.66 17.81
CA SER A 257 -20.12 15.64 16.81
C SER A 257 -21.60 15.51 16.43
N GLN A 258 -22.23 14.34 16.59
CA GLN A 258 -23.67 14.16 16.31
C GLN A 258 -24.61 15.05 17.16
N SER A 259 -24.18 15.51 18.34
CA SER A 259 -24.96 16.45 19.16
C SER A 259 -25.10 17.84 18.53
N GLU A 260 -24.23 18.24 17.59
CA GLU A 260 -24.30 19.54 16.93
C GLU A 260 -25.03 19.50 15.58
N TYR A 261 -25.01 18.36 14.87
CA TYR A 261 -25.62 18.24 13.54
C TYR A 261 -27.10 17.84 13.55
N CYS A 262 -27.69 17.53 14.71
CA CYS A 262 -29.13 17.29 14.89
C CYS A 262 -29.89 18.52 15.43
N LYS A 263 -29.35 19.74 15.29
CA LYS A 263 -30.13 20.96 15.48
C LYS A 263 -30.54 21.54 14.12
N PRO A 264 -31.80 22.02 13.98
CA PRO A 264 -32.26 22.64 12.75
C PRO A 264 -31.35 23.82 12.37
N SER A 265 -31.03 23.88 11.08
CA SER A 265 -30.15 24.83 10.42
C SER A 265 -30.30 26.28 10.90
N ASN A 266 -29.22 26.87 11.39
CA ASN A 266 -29.02 28.33 11.41
C ASN A 266 -27.67 28.66 10.76
N TRP A 267 -27.64 28.58 9.43
CA TRP A 267 -26.49 28.90 8.57
C TRP A 267 -26.14 30.42 8.50
N LYS A 268 -26.49 31.23 9.51
CA LYS A 268 -26.34 32.70 9.46
C LYS A 268 -25.28 33.28 10.41
N ARG A 269 -24.29 32.50 10.87
CA ARG A 269 -23.34 33.03 11.87
C ARG A 269 -21.87 32.63 11.70
N MET A 270 -21.42 32.42 10.47
CA MET A 270 -19.98 32.32 10.14
C MET A 270 -19.68 32.97 8.78
N ALA A 271 -19.99 34.25 8.68
CA ALA A 271 -19.30 35.20 7.80
C ALA A 271 -18.80 36.34 8.69
#